data_AF-A0A7S1V6T4-F1
#
_entry.id   AF-A0A7S1V6T4-F1
#
_cell.length_a   1.000
_cell.length_b   1.000
_cell.length_c   1.000
_cell.angle_alpha   90.00
_cell.angle_beta   90.00
_cell.angle_gamma   90.00
#
_symmetry.space_group_name_H-M   'P 1'
#
loop_
_entity.id
_entity.type
_entity.pdbx_description
1 polymer ?
#
loop_
_entity_poly.entity_id
_entity_poly.type
_entity_poly.pdbx_seq_one_letter_code
_entity_poly.pdbx_strand_id
1 'polypeptide(L)'
;MYGASMLFMPFYEDTKQRVTEHGWRLLYGHQTGFLDIPPPWSLLQQALSSSGIEDDVLVRMVFPLLVGAGVVLTGFWGFHVMYVATGRTTLEHKILLISLNEAAMHQLRTGRRETFLTPKNPFHQGFIGNFRQILGPSLLFVVLPWPVDPLPPFIPDDKKK
;
A
#
# COMPACT_ATOMS: atom_id res chain seq x y z
N MET A 1 2.61 -9.35 3.94
CA MET A 1 2.08 -9.45 5.31
C MET A 1 2.51 -10.72 6.04
N TYR A 2 2.62 -11.88 5.37
CA TYR A 2 3.03 -13.15 6.01
C TYR A 2 4.25 -13.04 6.95
N GLY A 3 5.33 -12.37 6.52
CA GLY A 3 6.50 -12.14 7.37
C GLY A 3 6.22 -11.32 8.64
N ALA A 4 5.39 -10.27 8.55
CA ALA A 4 4.98 -9.49 9.72
C ALA A 4 4.08 -10.33 10.66
N SER A 5 3.19 -11.16 10.10
CA SER A 5 2.35 -12.07 10.89
C SER A 5 3.15 -13.10 11.67
N MET A 6 4.23 -13.64 11.09
CA MET A 6 5.12 -14.57 11.78
C MET A 6 5.90 -13.90 12.93
N LEU A 7 6.32 -12.65 12.75
CA LEU A 7 7.09 -11.91 13.76
C LEU A 7 6.22 -11.19 14.80
N PHE A 8 4.90 -11.23 14.65
CA PHE A 8 3.98 -10.55 15.56
C PHE A 8 4.05 -11.12 16.98
N MET A 9 3.98 -12.44 17.13
CA MET A 9 4.03 -13.09 18.45
C MET A 9 5.33 -12.80 19.21
N PRO A 10 6.53 -13.02 18.65
CA PRO A 10 7.77 -12.71 19.36
C PRO A 10 7.90 -11.21 19.70
N PHE A 11 7.48 -10.31 18.79
CA PHE A 11 7.47 -8.88 19.08
C PHE A 11 6.48 -8.52 20.21
N TYR A 12 5.30 -9.14 20.23
CA TYR A 12 4.27 -8.90 21.24
C TYR A 12 4.71 -9.40 22.62
N GLU A 13 5.30 -10.60 22.69
CA GLU A 13 5.81 -11.18 23.93
C GLU A 13 6.93 -10.32 24.51
N ASP A 14 7.89 -9.91 23.68
CA ASP A 14 8.97 -9.00 24.07
C ASP A 14 8.44 -7.65 24.59
N THR A 15 7.47 -7.06 23.88
CA THR A 15 6.82 -5.82 24.32
C THR A 15 6.12 -6.04 25.67
N LYS A 16 5.34 -7.12 25.82
CA LYS A 16 4.60 -7.43 27.04
C LYS A 16 5.54 -7.61 28.24
N GLN A 17 6.66 -8.29 28.06
CA GLN A 17 7.67 -8.48 29.11
C GLN A 17 8.19 -7.12 29.59
N ARG A 18 8.55 -6.23 28.68
CA ARG A 18 9.02 -4.88 29.00
C ARG A 18 8.00 -4.01 29.74
N VAL A 19 6.72 -4.09 29.33
CA VAL A 19 5.64 -3.41 30.07
C VAL A 19 5.54 -3.95 31.49
N THR A 20 5.71 -5.25 31.66
CA THR A 20 5.63 -5.90 32.97
C THR A 20 6.82 -5.51 33.86
N GLU A 21 8.02 -5.42 33.29
CA GLU A 21 9.26 -5.12 34.02
C GLU A 21 9.46 -3.63 34.34
N HIS A 22 9.09 -2.74 33.42
CA HIS A 22 9.40 -1.31 33.53
C HIS A 22 8.17 -0.40 33.63
N GLY A 23 6.97 -0.97 33.54
CA GLY A 23 5.72 -0.24 33.42
C GLY A 23 5.56 0.38 32.03
N TRP A 24 4.43 1.05 31.81
CA TRP A 24 4.18 1.74 30.54
C TRP A 24 5.02 3.01 30.44
N ARG A 25 6.04 3.00 29.56
CA ARG A 25 6.90 4.15 29.30
C ARG A 25 6.92 4.50 27.82
N LEU A 26 6.98 5.81 27.52
CA LEU A 26 7.09 6.30 26.14
C LEU A 26 8.51 6.11 25.58
N LEU A 27 9.51 6.13 26.45
CA LEU A 27 10.93 5.97 26.15
C LEU A 27 11.54 4.97 27.15
N TYR A 28 12.16 3.92 26.63
CA TYR A 28 12.89 2.91 27.41
C TYR A 28 14.40 3.22 27.41
N GLY A 29 15.24 2.27 27.85
CA GLY A 29 16.66 2.50 28.20
C GLY A 29 17.51 3.16 27.10
N HIS A 30 17.29 2.81 25.84
CA HIS A 30 18.00 3.32 24.67
C HIS A 30 17.33 4.55 24.03
N GLN A 31 16.27 5.09 24.65
CA GLN A 31 15.53 6.28 24.18
C GLN A 31 14.95 6.18 22.76
N THR A 32 14.85 4.97 22.18
CA THR A 32 14.24 4.71 20.86
C THR A 32 12.77 4.28 20.97
N GLY A 33 12.11 4.69 22.05
CA GLY A 33 10.70 4.38 22.31
C GLY A 33 10.45 2.89 22.52
N PHE A 34 9.32 2.38 22.02
CA PHE A 34 8.92 0.97 22.13
C PHE A 34 9.91 -0.01 21.48
N LEU A 35 10.72 0.46 20.55
CA LEU A 35 11.68 -0.39 19.85
C LEU A 35 12.90 -0.65 20.73
N ASP A 36 13.33 0.34 21.53
CA ASP A 36 14.46 0.25 22.46
C ASP A 36 15.69 -0.47 21.84
N ILE A 37 15.99 -0.09 20.60
CA ILE A 37 17.08 -0.61 19.77
C ILE A 37 18.38 0.06 20.24
N PRO A 38 19.47 -0.71 20.42
CA PRO A 38 20.78 -0.17 20.77
C PRO A 38 21.36 0.70 19.63
N PRO A 39 22.31 1.58 19.91
CA PRO A 39 22.85 2.51 18.92
C PRO A 39 23.48 1.75 17.72
N PRO A 40 23.32 2.23 16.47
CA PRO A 40 23.73 1.51 15.26
C PRO A 40 25.21 1.08 15.25
N TRP A 41 26.08 1.85 15.89
CA TRP A 41 27.51 1.53 15.97
C TRP A 41 27.79 0.28 16.81
N SER A 42 27.01 0.04 17.87
CA SER A 42 27.12 -1.16 18.70
C SER A 42 26.68 -2.42 17.95
N LEU A 43 25.62 -2.31 17.13
CA LEU A 43 25.17 -3.38 16.24
C LEU A 43 26.21 -3.71 15.18
N LEU A 44 26.86 -2.69 14.61
CA LEU A 44 27.93 -2.87 13.63
C LEU A 44 29.14 -3.59 14.26
N GLN A 45 29.50 -3.22 15.50
CA GLN A 45 30.57 -3.89 16.24
C GLN A 45 30.22 -5.35 16.55
N GLN A 46 28.98 -5.65 16.99
CA GLN A 46 28.51 -7.02 17.24
C GLN A 46 28.47 -7.88 15.98
N ALA A 47 28.05 -7.31 14.85
CA ALA A 47 28.06 -7.98 13.56
C ALA A 47 29.50 -8.29 13.08
N LEU A 48 30.45 -7.39 13.34
CA LEU A 48 31.86 -7.57 13.01
C LEU A 48 32.60 -8.49 14.00
N SER A 49 32.18 -8.57 15.26
CA SER A 49 32.82 -9.38 16.30
C SER A 49 32.42 -10.86 16.30
N SER A 50 31.75 -11.33 15.25
CA SER A 50 31.34 -12.74 15.05
C SER A 50 30.28 -13.28 16.02
N SER A 51 29.76 -12.46 16.94
CA SER A 51 28.81 -12.91 17.98
C SER A 51 27.37 -12.99 17.49
N GLY A 52 27.08 -12.59 16.25
CA GLY A 52 25.70 -12.46 15.76
C GLY A 52 24.96 -11.31 16.46
N ILE A 53 23.86 -10.88 15.87
CA ILE A 53 22.95 -9.91 16.49
C ILE A 53 21.93 -10.72 17.29
N GLU A 54 21.61 -10.30 18.51
CA GLU A 54 20.58 -10.92 19.34
C GLU A 54 19.23 -10.93 18.60
N ASP A 55 18.56 -12.08 18.59
CA ASP A 55 17.31 -12.30 17.86
C ASP A 55 16.22 -11.29 18.26
N ASP A 56 16.15 -10.92 19.54
CA ASP A 56 15.18 -9.93 20.04
C ASP A 56 15.41 -8.54 19.42
N VAL A 57 16.67 -8.14 19.26
CA VAL A 57 17.03 -6.87 18.64
C VAL A 57 16.69 -6.90 17.14
N LEU A 58 16.93 -8.03 16.49
CA LEU A 58 16.56 -8.24 15.09
C LEU A 58 15.04 -8.15 14.89
N VAL A 59 14.23 -8.78 15.74
CA VAL A 59 12.77 -8.73 15.68
C VAL A 59 12.26 -7.30 15.86
N ARG A 60 12.80 -6.55 16.84
CA ARG A 60 12.46 -5.14 17.08
C ARG A 60 12.79 -4.22 15.91
N MET A 61 13.81 -4.54 15.11
CA MET A 61 14.14 -3.79 13.90
C MET A 61 13.31 -4.19 12.68
N VAL A 62 13.20 -5.50 12.43
CA VAL A 62 12.60 -6.04 11.21
C VAL A 62 11.08 -5.93 11.23
N PHE A 63 10.44 -6.17 12.38
CA PHE A 63 8.98 -6.12 12.50
C PHE A 63 8.37 -4.76 12.10
N PRO A 64 8.76 -3.61 12.68
CA PRO A 64 8.19 -2.31 12.30
C PRO A 64 8.47 -1.96 10.84
N LEU A 65 9.62 -2.36 10.29
CA LEU A 65 9.93 -2.18 8.87
C LEU A 65 8.98 -2.98 7.99
N LEU A 66 8.72 -4.25 8.31
CA LEU A 66 7.78 -5.10 7.57
C LEU A 66 6.35 -4.60 7.69
N VAL A 67 5.94 -4.10 8.86
CA VAL A 67 4.63 -3.47 9.05
C VAL A 67 4.52 -2.20 8.19
N GLY A 68 5.53 -1.32 8.23
CA GLY A 68 5.57 -0.11 7.42
C GLY A 68 5.49 -0.40 5.92
N ALA A 69 6.31 -1.34 5.43
CA ALA A 69 6.25 -1.81 4.06
C ALA A 69 4.86 -2.40 3.72
N GLY A 70 4.29 -3.18 4.63
CA GLY A 70 2.95 -3.75 4.50
C GLY A 70 1.86 -2.69 4.36
N VAL A 71 1.91 -1.63 5.17
CA VAL A 71 0.97 -0.50 5.10
C VAL A 71 1.09 0.23 3.76
N VAL A 72 2.31 0.55 3.32
CA VAL A 72 2.55 1.22 2.03
C VAL A 72 2.02 0.36 0.88
N LEU A 73 2.38 -0.93 0.83
CA LEU A 73 1.91 -1.85 -0.20
C LEU A 73 0.39 -2.02 -0.20
N THR A 74 -0.24 -2.05 0.98
CA THR A 74 -1.70 -2.11 1.11
C THR A 74 -2.36 -0.84 0.55
N GLY A 75 -1.78 0.34 0.82
CA GLY A 75 -2.21 1.60 0.23
C GLY A 75 -2.12 1.58 -1.30
N PHE A 76 -0.97 1.17 -1.85
CA PHE A 76 -0.78 1.02 -3.29
C PHE A 76 -1.79 0.04 -3.91
N TRP A 77 -2.01 -1.10 -3.26
CA TRP A 77 -3.00 -2.09 -3.71
C TRP A 77 -4.41 -1.49 -3.72
N GLY A 78 -4.81 -0.77 -2.66
CA GLY A 78 -6.11 -0.09 -2.61
C GLY A 78 -6.32 0.91 -3.75
N PHE A 79 -5.31 1.72 -4.07
CA PHE A 79 -5.38 2.62 -5.22
C PHE A 79 -5.56 1.86 -6.54
N HIS A 80 -4.85 0.75 -6.74
CA HIS A 80 -4.99 -0.05 -7.95
C HIS A 80 -6.35 -0.75 -8.04
N VAL A 81 -6.87 -1.27 -6.93
CA VAL A 81 -8.24 -1.82 -6.86
C VAL A 81 -9.26 -0.76 -7.28
N MET A 82 -9.10 0.49 -6.84
CA MET A 82 -9.96 1.60 -7.27
C MET A 82 -9.80 1.92 -8.78
N TYR A 83 -8.59 1.88 -9.32
CA TYR A 83 -8.34 2.07 -10.75
C TYR A 83 -9.02 0.99 -11.59
N VAL A 84 -8.87 -0.28 -11.19
CA VAL A 84 -9.57 -1.41 -11.81
C VAL A 84 -11.08 -1.24 -11.70
N ALA A 85 -11.60 -0.96 -10.51
CA ALA A 85 -13.04 -0.76 -10.28
C ALA A 85 -13.65 0.32 -11.19
N THR A 86 -12.90 1.40 -11.42
CA THR A 86 -13.34 2.51 -12.27
C THR A 86 -13.04 2.30 -13.75
N GLY A 87 -12.29 1.26 -14.13
CA GLY A 87 -11.87 0.99 -15.51
C GLY A 87 -10.91 2.05 -16.02
N ARG A 88 -10.02 2.56 -15.15
CA ARG A 88 -9.07 3.63 -15.47
C ARG A 88 -7.65 3.16 -15.26
N THR A 89 -6.73 3.68 -16.05
CA THR A 89 -5.30 3.58 -15.78
C THR A 89 -4.84 4.67 -14.81
N THR A 90 -3.65 4.50 -14.22
CA THR A 90 -3.02 5.51 -13.37
C THR A 90 -2.84 6.84 -14.11
N LEU A 91 -2.51 6.81 -15.41
CA LEU A 91 -2.36 8.01 -16.24
C LEU A 91 -3.69 8.72 -16.47
N GLU A 92 -4.74 7.99 -16.81
CA GLU A 92 -6.08 8.57 -16.99
C GLU A 92 -6.60 9.20 -15.69
N HIS A 93 -6.38 8.54 -14.55
CA HIS A 93 -6.75 9.09 -13.26
C HIS A 93 -5.98 10.37 -12.94
N LYS A 94 -4.68 10.42 -13.24
CA LYS A 94 -3.86 11.62 -13.05
C LYS A 94 -4.33 12.78 -13.91
N ILE A 95 -4.63 12.54 -15.20
CA ILE A 95 -5.14 13.56 -16.12
C ILE A 95 -6.49 14.10 -15.62
N LEU A 96 -7.38 13.21 -15.15
CA LEU A 96 -8.65 13.61 -14.54
C LEU A 96 -8.41 14.52 -13.32
N LEU A 97 -7.54 14.13 -12.39
CA LEU A 97 -7.25 14.93 -11.20
C LEU A 97 -6.68 16.31 -11.55
N ILE A 98 -5.79 16.39 -12.54
CA ILE A 98 -5.26 17.67 -13.03
C ILE A 98 -6.40 18.54 -13.57
N SER A 99 -7.25 17.99 -14.45
CA SER A 99 -8.38 18.74 -15.02
C SER A 99 -9.39 19.20 -13.96
N LEU A 100 -9.64 18.38 -12.93
CA LEU A 100 -10.51 18.74 -11.81
C LEU A 100 -9.89 19.83 -10.93
N ASN A 101 -8.59 19.79 -10.70
CA ASN A 101 -7.88 20.80 -9.93
C ASN A 101 -7.85 22.15 -10.67
N GLU A 102 -7.58 22.13 -11.98
CA GLU A 102 -7.61 23.32 -12.83
C GLU A 102 -9.01 23.95 -12.84
N ALA A 103 -10.05 23.13 -12.96
CA ALA A 103 -11.44 23.57 -12.86
C ALA A 103 -11.76 24.21 -11.51
N ALA A 104 -11.36 23.57 -10.40
CA ALA A 104 -11.56 24.09 -9.05
C ALA A 104 -10.84 25.44 -8.85
N MET A 105 -9.62 25.57 -9.34
CA MET A 105 -8.85 26.83 -9.30
C MET A 105 -9.50 27.93 -10.15
N HIS A 106 -10.06 27.58 -11.32
CA HIS A 106 -10.78 28.54 -12.16
C HIS A 106 -12.06 29.05 -11.47
N GLN A 107 -12.80 28.17 -10.80
CA GLN A 107 -13.98 28.55 -10.01
C GLN A 107 -13.62 29.51 -8.86
N LEU A 108 -12.55 29.20 -8.12
CA LEU A 108 -12.06 30.08 -7.05
C LEU A 108 -11.65 31.46 -7.57
N ARG A 109 -11.04 31.52 -8.76
CA ARG A 109 -10.57 32.78 -9.36
C ARG A 109 -11.70 33.64 -9.93
N THR A 110 -12.71 33.03 -10.53
CA THR A 110 -13.79 33.75 -11.23
C THR A 110 -15.05 33.95 -10.39
N GLY A 111 -15.16 33.25 -9.26
CA GLY A 111 -16.35 33.27 -8.40
C GLY A 111 -17.60 32.67 -9.05
N ARG A 112 -17.49 32.13 -10.28
CA ARG A 112 -18.58 31.50 -11.00
C ARG A 112 -18.50 29.99 -10.84
N ARG A 113 -19.62 29.40 -10.44
CA ARG A 113 -19.76 27.96 -10.29
C ARG A 113 -20.05 27.35 -11.66
N GLU A 114 -19.01 27.13 -12.46
CA GLU A 114 -19.16 26.37 -13.71
C GLU A 114 -19.33 24.89 -13.37
N THR A 115 -20.45 24.30 -13.80
CA THR A 115 -20.67 22.85 -13.70
C THR A 115 -19.73 22.13 -14.66
N PHE A 116 -18.53 21.81 -14.19
CA PHE A 116 -17.64 20.89 -14.91
C PHE A 116 -18.27 19.51 -14.94
N LEU A 117 -18.73 19.10 -16.12
CA LEU A 117 -19.15 17.74 -16.37
C LEU A 117 -17.91 16.86 -16.27
N THR A 118 -17.85 16.03 -15.24
CA THR A 118 -16.77 15.03 -15.11
C THR A 118 -16.83 14.14 -16.36
N PRO A 119 -15.73 14.02 -17.14
CA PRO A 119 -15.76 13.24 -18.36
C PRO A 119 -16.13 11.80 -18.01
N LYS A 120 -17.23 11.32 -18.62
CA LYS A 120 -17.72 9.95 -18.45
C LYS A 120 -16.64 9.01 -18.99
N ASN A 121 -16.21 8.03 -18.18
CA ASN A 121 -15.20 7.07 -18.61
C ASN A 121 -15.80 6.15 -19.69
N PRO A 122 -15.33 6.21 -20.95
CA PRO A 122 -15.86 5.36 -22.01
C PRO A 122 -15.46 3.89 -21.83
N PHE A 123 -14.44 3.58 -21.03
CA PHE A 123 -13.97 2.22 -20.78
C PHE A 123 -14.63 1.54 -19.57
N HIS A 124 -15.54 2.24 -18.88
CA HIS A 124 -16.20 1.71 -17.70
C HIS A 124 -17.31 0.73 -18.10
N GLN A 125 -17.09 -0.56 -17.83
CA GLN A 125 -18.04 -1.66 -18.10
C GLN A 125 -18.83 -2.10 -16.85
N GLY A 126 -18.78 -1.30 -15.78
CA GLY A 126 -19.23 -1.69 -14.45
C GLY A 126 -18.16 -2.45 -13.66
N PHE A 127 -18.32 -2.51 -12.34
CA PHE A 127 -17.31 -3.08 -11.42
C PHE A 127 -16.85 -4.47 -11.85
N ILE A 128 -17.80 -5.42 -12.00
CA ILE A 128 -17.48 -6.82 -12.34
C ILE A 128 -16.84 -6.93 -13.74
N GLY A 129 -17.32 -6.14 -14.72
CA GLY A 129 -16.79 -6.14 -16.08
C GLY A 129 -15.33 -5.70 -16.13
N ASN A 130 -14.98 -4.63 -15.42
CA ASN A 130 -13.62 -4.11 -15.38
C ASN A 130 -12.65 -5.11 -14.70
N PHE A 131 -13.07 -5.75 -13.60
CA PHE A 131 -12.26 -6.79 -12.94
C PHE A 131 -12.06 -8.01 -13.85
N ARG A 132 -13.11 -8.45 -14.55
CA ARG A 132 -13.02 -9.58 -15.48
C ARG A 132 -12.09 -9.31 -16.65
N GLN A 133 -12.00 -8.06 -17.12
CA GLN A 133 -11.09 -7.67 -18.19
C GLN A 133 -9.61 -7.83 -17.77
N ILE A 134 -9.29 -7.59 -16.50
CA ILE A 134 -7.91 -7.60 -15.99
C ILE A 134 -7.53 -8.98 -15.42
N LEU A 135 -8.42 -9.59 -14.64
CA LEU A 135 -8.17 -10.86 -13.96
C LEU A 135 -8.55 -12.08 -14.82
N GLY A 136 -9.19 -11.84 -15.96
CA GLY A 136 -9.73 -12.89 -16.81
C GLY A 136 -11.02 -13.51 -16.25
N PRO A 137 -11.46 -14.64 -16.83
CA PRO A 137 -12.72 -15.29 -16.46
C PRO A 137 -12.67 -16.04 -15.11
N SER A 138 -11.48 -16.27 -14.55
CA SER A 138 -11.30 -17.07 -13.33
C SER A 138 -10.31 -16.40 -12.38
N LEU A 139 -10.65 -16.39 -11.09
CA LEU A 139 -9.78 -15.89 -10.02
C LEU A 139 -8.49 -16.73 -9.86
N LEU A 140 -8.45 -17.95 -10.39
CA LEU A 140 -7.25 -18.80 -10.37
C LEU A 140 -6.07 -18.15 -11.11
N PHE A 141 -6.35 -17.39 -12.18
CA PHE A 141 -5.33 -16.67 -12.96
C PHE A 141 -4.75 -15.46 -12.23
N VAL A 142 -5.35 -15.06 -11.10
CA VAL A 142 -4.81 -14.02 -10.22
C VAL A 142 -3.73 -14.57 -9.30
N VAL A 143 -3.86 -15.84 -8.91
CA VAL A 143 -2.94 -16.50 -7.97
C VAL A 143 -1.79 -17.17 -8.71
N LEU A 144 -2.05 -17.67 -9.93
CA LEU A 144 -1.05 -18.33 -10.76
C LEU A 144 -0.68 -17.43 -11.93
N PRO A 145 0.61 -17.07 -12.12
CA PRO A 145 1.08 -16.25 -13.24
C PRO A 145 1.11 -17.07 -14.53
N TRP A 146 -0.04 -17.61 -14.92
CA TRP A 146 -0.19 -18.36 -16.15
C TRP A 146 -0.41 -17.35 -17.30
N PRO A 147 0.27 -17.52 -18.45
CA PRO A 147 -0.01 -16.70 -19.61
C PRO A 147 -1.42 -17.02 -20.11
N VAL A 148 -2.34 -16.08 -19.94
CA VAL A 148 -3.69 -16.14 -20.50
C VAL A 148 -3.75 -15.14 -21.64
N ASP A 149 -4.29 -15.55 -22.78
CA ASP A 149 -4.53 -14.63 -23.87
C ASP A 149 -5.45 -13.49 -23.39
N PRO A 150 -5.08 -12.23 -23.64
CA PRO A 150 -5.88 -11.10 -23.19
C PRO A 150 -7.26 -11.17 -23.85
N LEU A 151 -8.30 -10.86 -23.06
CA LEU A 151 -9.63 -10.68 -23.62
C LEU A 151 -9.61 -9.57 -24.69
N PRO A 152 -10.43 -9.68 -25.75
CA PRO A 152 -10.48 -8.66 -26.78
C PRO A 152 -10.75 -7.28 -26.17
N PRO A 153 -10.11 -6.22 -26.68
CA PRO A 153 -10.24 -4.89 -26.11
C PRO A 153 -11.71 -4.45 -26.15
N PHE A 154 -12.19 -3.91 -25.03
CA PHE A 154 -13.53 -3.36 -24.97
C PHE A 154 -13.65 -2.15 -25.90
N ILE A 155 -14.60 -2.21 -26.82
CA ILE A 155 -14.95 -1.11 -27.72
C ILE A 155 -16.19 -0.41 -27.14
N PRO A 156 -16.08 0.85 -26.69
CA PRO A 156 -17.21 1.62 -26.18
C PRO A 156 -18.33 1.69 -27.22
N ASP A 157 -19.60 1.61 -26.79
CA ASP A 157 -20.77 1.59 -27.68
C ASP A 157 -20.85 2.82 -28.60
N ASP A 158 -20.30 3.96 -28.17
CA ASP A 158 -20.25 5.20 -28.93
C ASP A 158 -19.44 5.06 -30.25
N LYS A 159 -18.62 4.01 -30.37
CA LYS A 159 -17.76 3.70 -31.53
C LYS A 159 -18.24 2.50 -32.36
N LYS A 160 -19.38 1.88 -32.05
CA LYS A 160 -19.92 0.72 -32.79
C LYS A 160 -20.77 1.10 -34.02
N LYS A 161 -20.56 2.28 -34.60
CA LYS A 161 -21.24 2.72 -35.83
C LYS A 161 -20.39 2.43 -37.06
#